data_AF-A0A5J4SN99-F1
#
_entry.id   AF-A0A5J4SN99-F1
#
_cell.length_a   1.000
_cell.length_b   1.000
_cell.length_c   1.000
_cell.angle_alpha   90.00
_cell.angle_beta   90.00
_cell.angle_gamma   90.00
#
_symmetry.space_group_name_H-M   'P 1'
#
loop_
_entity.id
_entity.type
_entity.pdbx_description
1 polymer ?
#
loop_
_entity_poly.entity_id
_entity_poly.type
_entity_poly.pdbx_seq_one_letter_code
_entity_poly.pdbx_strand_id
1 'polypeptide(L)'
;MNTEKIDTSAVYTLFEEIKKSLRHNNSNKPVEPVQVDMTVINTMTERFEDLIEEVKKPTKVEHRHVIDIGSSKVFFSLIGMCIVILILSFAIYNQRQTISQYRDNGLKYRYIKMQGQTTENNIYRLDRQFEYRDSITIVRKQVEKYEQLVKEQAEKVKRARRNLGEAERLQMEVESLRVRK
;
A
#
# COMPACT_ATOMS: atom_id res chain seq x y z
N MET A 1 36.98 5.80 17.39
CA MET A 1 35.65 5.16 17.37
C MET A 1 35.88 3.76 17.95
N ASN A 2 35.66 3.60 19.25
CA ASN A 2 35.98 2.35 19.94
C ASN A 2 34.77 1.43 19.81
N THR A 3 34.82 0.51 18.86
CA THR A 3 33.96 -0.66 18.91
C THR A 3 34.46 -1.49 20.09
N GLU A 4 33.80 -1.39 21.25
CA GLU A 4 33.92 -2.44 22.26
C GLU A 4 33.30 -3.69 21.63
N LYS A 5 34.16 -4.43 20.93
CA LYS A 5 33.89 -5.80 20.55
C LYS A 5 33.65 -6.52 21.87
N ILE A 6 32.46 -7.11 21.99
CA ILE A 6 32.10 -8.03 23.07
C ILE A 6 33.34 -8.85 23.42
N ASP A 7 33.74 -8.82 24.69
CA ASP A 7 34.92 -9.56 25.12
C ASP A 7 34.60 -11.06 25.13
N THR A 8 34.59 -11.64 23.94
CA THR A 8 34.35 -13.07 23.70
C THR A 8 35.38 -13.95 24.41
N SER A 9 36.50 -13.36 24.87
CA SER A 9 37.51 -14.06 25.64
C SER A 9 37.00 -14.42 27.05
N ALA A 10 36.19 -13.56 27.68
CA ALA A 10 35.63 -13.81 29.01
C ALA A 10 34.61 -14.95 28.99
N VAL A 11 33.73 -14.98 27.99
CA VAL A 11 32.74 -16.05 27.79
C VAL A 11 33.43 -17.39 27.53
N TYR A 12 34.49 -17.38 26.72
CA TYR A 12 35.26 -18.59 26.43
C TYR A 12 36.06 -19.10 27.64
N THR A 13 36.55 -18.20 28.49
CA THR A 13 37.30 -18.53 29.70
C THR A 13 36.39 -19.22 30.72
N LEU A 14 35.17 -18.71 30.93
CA LEU A 14 34.18 -19.37 31.80
C LEU A 14 33.80 -20.76 31.29
N PHE A 15 33.67 -20.93 29.97
CA PHE A 15 33.37 -22.22 29.37
C PHE A 15 34.51 -23.24 29.58
N GLU A 16 35.77 -22.83 29.40
CA GLU A 16 36.92 -23.70 29.65
C GLU A 16 37.11 -23.99 31.15
N GLU A 17 36.76 -23.06 32.05
CA GLU A 17 36.75 -23.28 33.49
C GLU A 17 35.70 -24.34 33.91
N ILE A 18 34.50 -24.28 33.33
CA ILE A 18 33.45 -25.30 33.52
C ILE A 18 33.93 -26.67 33.05
N LYS A 19 34.48 -26.73 31.84
CA LYS A 19 35.00 -27.97 31.25
C LYS A 19 36.12 -28.56 32.09
N LYS A 20 36.99 -27.72 32.66
CA LYS A 20 38.06 -28.14 33.57
C LYS A 20 37.53 -28.66 34.90
N SER A 21 36.52 -28.01 35.48
CA SER A 21 35.86 -28.44 36.73
C SER A 21 35.17 -29.81 36.57
N LEU A 22 34.43 -30.01 35.47
CA LEU A 22 33.81 -31.30 35.13
C LEU A 22 34.82 -32.42 34.88
N ARG A 23 36.01 -32.08 34.36
CA ARG A 23 37.08 -33.04 34.09
C ARG A 23 37.85 -33.44 35.33
N HIS A 24 37.96 -32.57 36.33
CA HIS A 24 38.63 -32.89 37.60
C HIS A 24 37.86 -33.96 38.41
N ASN A 25 36.53 -34.00 38.28
CA ASN A 25 35.69 -34.98 38.97
C ASN A 25 35.66 -36.39 38.34
N ASN A 26 36.25 -36.60 37.16
CA ASN A 26 36.09 -37.83 36.37
C ASN A 26 37.39 -38.62 36.12
N SER A 27 38.27 -38.71 37.12
CA SER A 27 39.38 -39.67 37.12
C SER A 27 39.14 -40.79 38.13
N ASN A 28 38.46 -41.84 37.63
CA ASN A 28 38.49 -43.26 38.03
C ASN A 28 37.48 -43.81 39.08
N LYS A 29 36.29 -44.20 38.55
CA LYS A 29 35.28 -45.23 38.97
C LYS A 29 34.33 -44.94 40.16
N PRO A 30 33.11 -45.55 40.17
CA PRO A 30 32.05 -45.67 39.17
C PRO A 30 30.85 -44.72 39.47
N VAL A 31 29.86 -44.69 38.57
CA VAL A 31 28.65 -43.86 38.63
C VAL A 31 27.83 -44.11 39.90
N GLU A 32 27.98 -43.22 40.88
CA GLU A 32 26.94 -42.82 41.84
C GLU A 32 26.45 -41.41 41.45
N PRO A 33 25.20 -41.03 41.75
CA PRO A 33 24.61 -39.79 41.27
C PRO A 33 25.44 -38.61 41.80
N VAL A 34 26.11 -37.92 40.89
CA VAL A 34 26.95 -36.75 41.15
C VAL A 34 26.16 -35.78 42.03
N GLN A 35 26.57 -35.60 43.29
CA GLN A 35 26.15 -34.44 44.07
C GLN A 35 26.85 -33.23 43.49
N VAL A 36 26.21 -32.70 42.45
CA VAL A 36 26.59 -31.44 41.84
C VAL A 36 26.37 -30.38 42.91
N ASP A 37 27.45 -29.69 43.29
CA ASP A 37 27.38 -28.63 44.30
C ASP A 37 26.49 -27.49 43.77
N MET A 38 25.25 -27.45 44.27
CA MET A 38 24.18 -26.59 43.76
C MET A 38 24.54 -25.11 43.92
N THR A 39 25.40 -24.77 44.89
CA THR A 39 25.90 -23.42 45.13
C THR A 39 26.82 -22.90 44.03
N VAL A 40 27.67 -23.76 43.47
CA VAL A 40 28.55 -23.37 42.34
C VAL A 40 27.73 -23.21 41.06
N ILE A 41 26.71 -24.05 40.84
CA ILE A 41 25.83 -23.90 39.68
C ILE A 41 24.97 -22.65 39.77
N ASN A 42 24.41 -22.32 40.93
CA ASN A 42 23.60 -21.12 41.10
C ASN A 42 24.44 -19.86 40.87
N THR A 43 25.65 -19.78 41.44
CA THR A 43 26.53 -18.62 41.23
C THR A 43 26.99 -18.46 39.78
N MET A 44 27.16 -19.56 39.04
CA MET A 44 27.46 -19.50 37.59
C MET A 44 26.24 -19.11 36.76
N THR A 45 25.05 -19.56 37.16
CA THR A 45 23.79 -19.23 36.49
C THR A 45 23.47 -17.75 36.65
N GLU A 46 23.64 -17.20 37.85
CA GLU A 46 23.51 -15.76 38.12
C GLU A 46 24.46 -14.92 37.25
N ARG A 47 25.73 -15.35 37.10
CA ARG A 47 26.70 -14.65 36.23
C ARG A 47 26.32 -14.71 34.75
N PHE A 48 25.74 -15.81 34.30
CA PHE A 48 25.25 -15.94 32.94
C PHE A 48 23.99 -15.10 32.71
N GLU A 49 23.08 -15.05 33.69
CA GLU A 49 21.89 -14.21 33.64
C GLU A 49 22.25 -12.73 33.57
N ASP A 50 23.24 -12.28 34.34
CA ASP A 50 23.73 -10.89 34.32
C ASP A 50 24.32 -10.50 32.95
N LEU A 51 25.12 -11.39 32.34
CA LEU A 51 25.65 -11.20 30.97
C LEU A 51 24.55 -11.22 29.90
N ILE A 52 23.54 -12.08 30.06
CA ILE A 52 22.38 -12.13 29.16
C ILE A 52 21.56 -10.86 29.30
N GLU A 53 21.38 -10.34 30.52
CA GLU A 53 20.67 -9.10 30.80
C GLU A 53 21.41 -7.88 30.24
N GLU A 54 22.74 -7.88 30.29
CA GLU A 54 23.59 -6.86 29.65
C GLU A 54 23.47 -6.90 28.12
N VAL A 55 23.49 -8.08 27.50
CA VAL A 55 23.32 -8.26 26.04
C VAL A 55 21.90 -7.94 25.57
N LYS A 56 20.88 -8.17 26.43
CA LYS A 56 19.47 -7.92 26.11
C LYS A 56 19.10 -6.44 26.17
N LYS A 57 19.97 -5.56 26.69
CA LYS A 57 19.76 -4.10 26.63
C LYS A 57 19.69 -3.69 25.15
N PRO A 58 18.55 -3.15 24.69
CA PRO A 58 18.38 -2.83 23.28
C PRO A 58 19.37 -1.73 22.87
N THR A 59 20.33 -2.07 22.02
CA THR A 59 21.25 -1.10 21.43
C THR A 59 20.45 -0.15 20.55
N LYS A 60 20.21 1.07 21.04
CA LYS A 60 19.56 2.13 20.28
C LYS A 60 20.53 2.61 19.19
N VAL A 61 20.38 2.09 17.98
CA VAL A 61 21.16 2.54 16.82
C VAL A 61 20.60 3.86 16.32
N GLU A 62 21.24 4.96 16.70
CA GLU A 62 20.90 6.29 16.20
C GLU A 62 21.47 6.49 14.79
N HIS A 63 20.59 6.59 13.79
CA HIS A 63 20.95 6.90 12.42
C HIS A 63 21.06 8.42 12.26
N ARG A 64 22.27 8.96 12.39
CA ARG A 64 22.53 10.39 12.21
C ARG A 64 22.95 10.67 10.77
N HIS A 65 22.06 11.28 9.98
CA HIS A 65 22.40 11.82 8.67
C HIS A 65 23.04 13.21 8.85
N VAL A 66 24.34 13.32 8.57
CA VAL A 66 25.05 14.59 8.53
C VAL A 66 25.34 14.92 7.07
N ILE A 67 24.77 16.02 6.59
CA ILE A 67 25.05 16.55 5.26
C ILE A 67 26.05 17.70 5.46
N ASP A 68 27.31 17.46 5.11
CA ASP A 68 28.35 18.47 5.16
C ASP A 68 28.39 19.25 3.83
N ILE A 69 28.01 20.53 3.88
CA ILE A 69 27.98 21.42 2.71
C ILE A 69 29.22 22.31 2.75
N GLY A 70 30.41 21.69 2.68
CA GLY A 70 31.68 22.42 2.64
C GLY A 70 32.06 22.96 1.25
N SER A 71 31.43 22.44 0.18
CA SER A 71 31.78 22.78 -1.20
C SER A 71 30.75 23.71 -1.84
N SER A 72 31.20 24.91 -2.24
CA SER A 72 30.40 25.92 -2.95
C SER A 72 29.67 25.34 -4.18
N LYS A 73 30.33 24.45 -4.93
CA LYS A 73 29.71 23.77 -6.10
C LYS A 73 28.53 22.88 -5.72
N VAL A 74 28.61 22.17 -4.59
CA VAL A 74 27.53 21.31 -4.09
C VAL A 74 26.36 22.17 -3.59
N PHE A 75 26.64 23.30 -2.94
CA PHE A 75 25.61 24.25 -2.51
C PHE A 75 24.81 24.83 -3.69
N PHE A 76 25.50 25.31 -4.74
CA PHE A 76 24.81 25.81 -5.94
C PHE A 76 24.06 24.70 -6.69
N SER A 77 24.59 23.48 -6.73
CA SER A 77 23.90 22.31 -7.29
C SER A 77 22.60 21.99 -6.53
N LEU A 78 22.65 22.01 -5.19
CA LEU A 78 21.50 21.80 -4.32
C LEU A 78 20.43 22.88 -4.57
N ILE A 79 20.84 24.16 -4.65
CA ILE A 79 19.94 25.27 -4.98
C ILE A 79 19.32 25.07 -6.37
N GLY A 80 20.12 24.71 -7.37
CA GLY A 80 19.63 24.43 -8.72
C GLY A 80 18.58 23.31 -8.72
N MET A 81 18.83 22.22 -8.00
CA MET A 81 17.89 21.12 -7.84
C MET A 81 16.57 21.59 -7.18
N CYS A 82 16.65 22.39 -6.11
CA CYS A 82 15.48 22.96 -5.46
C CYS A 82 14.66 23.83 -6.43
N ILE A 83 15.31 24.68 -7.23
CA ILE A 83 14.64 25.53 -8.22
C ILE A 83 13.91 24.67 -9.26
N VAL A 84 14.55 23.62 -9.78
CA VAL A 84 13.93 22.70 -10.74
C VAL A 84 12.71 22.00 -10.13
N ILE A 85 12.80 21.53 -8.88
CA ILE A 85 11.68 20.92 -8.17
C ILE A 85 10.52 21.91 -8.02
N LEU A 86 10.79 23.19 -7.70
CA LEU A 86 9.77 24.22 -7.60
C LEU A 86 9.08 24.49 -8.93
N ILE A 87 9.85 24.59 -10.03
CA ILE A 87 9.31 24.78 -11.39
C ILE A 87 8.42 23.59 -11.77
N LEU A 88 8.87 22.36 -11.56
CA LEU A 88 8.08 21.15 -11.82
C LEU A 88 6.81 21.12 -10.96
N SER A 89 6.91 21.49 -9.69
CA SER A 89 5.76 21.56 -8.79
C SER A 89 4.72 22.58 -9.28
N PHE A 90 5.17 23.75 -9.73
CA PHE A 90 4.30 24.78 -10.31
C PHE A 90 3.65 24.30 -11.62
N ALA A 91 4.41 23.63 -12.49
CA ALA A 91 3.88 23.06 -13.72
C ALA A 91 2.80 22.01 -13.44
N ILE A 92 3.03 21.10 -12.49
CA ILE A 92 2.05 20.10 -12.06
C ILE A 92 0.82 20.76 -11.44
N TYR A 93 0.99 21.81 -10.64
CA TYR A 93 -0.12 22.56 -10.04
C TYR A 93 -1.04 23.15 -11.12
N ASN A 94 -0.47 23.85 -12.10
CA ASN A 94 -1.23 24.40 -13.23
C ASN A 94 -1.91 23.30 -14.05
N GLN A 95 -1.21 22.19 -14.32
CA GLN A 95 -1.82 21.04 -15.01
C GLN A 95 -3.00 20.45 -14.24
N ARG A 96 -2.93 20.34 -12.90
CA ARG A 96 -4.02 19.82 -12.08
C ARG A 96 -5.29 20.67 -12.20
N GLN A 97 -5.13 21.99 -12.29
CA GLN A 97 -6.27 22.89 -12.50
C GLN A 97 -6.95 22.62 -13.85
N THR A 98 -6.16 22.53 -14.93
CA THR A 98 -6.69 22.21 -16.27
C THR A 98 -7.34 20.84 -16.33
N ILE A 99 -6.72 19.81 -15.71
CA ILE A 99 -7.28 18.45 -15.65
C ILE A 99 -8.63 18.43 -14.92
N SER A 100 -8.78 19.20 -13.83
CA SER A 100 -10.07 19.29 -13.15
C SER A 100 -11.14 19.92 -14.06
N GLN A 101 -10.80 21.01 -14.77
CA GLN A 101 -11.71 21.65 -15.71
C GLN A 101 -12.17 20.70 -16.82
N TYR A 102 -11.27 19.90 -17.41
CA TYR A 102 -11.65 18.92 -18.43
C TYR A 102 -12.61 17.86 -17.89
N ARG A 103 -12.36 17.36 -16.68
CA ARG A 103 -13.24 16.39 -16.02
C ARG A 103 -14.62 16.97 -15.73
N ASP A 104 -14.67 18.22 -15.28
CA ASP A 104 -15.91 18.92 -14.95
C ASP A 104 -16.71 19.23 -16.23
N ASN A 105 -16.04 19.69 -17.29
CA ASN A 105 -16.66 19.90 -18.60
C ASN A 105 -17.22 18.61 -19.20
N GLY A 106 -16.51 17.49 -19.06
CA GLY A 106 -17.01 16.17 -19.46
C GLY A 106 -18.26 15.75 -18.69
N LEU A 107 -18.38 16.12 -17.42
CA LEU A 107 -19.60 15.88 -16.64
C LEU A 107 -20.75 16.82 -17.06
N LYS A 108 -20.47 18.11 -17.29
CA LYS A 108 -21.46 19.08 -17.80
C LYS A 108 -22.06 18.61 -19.12
N TYR A 109 -21.24 18.16 -20.07
CA TYR A 109 -21.70 17.67 -21.37
C TYR A 109 -22.64 16.46 -21.23
N ARG A 110 -22.27 15.47 -20.42
CA ARG A 110 -23.11 14.29 -20.18
C ARG A 110 -24.43 14.64 -19.49
N TYR A 111 -24.40 15.60 -18.57
CA TYR A 111 -25.60 16.10 -17.92
C TYR A 111 -26.57 16.79 -18.90
N ILE A 112 -26.05 17.66 -19.77
CA ILE A 112 -26.86 18.31 -20.82
C ILE A 112 -27.44 17.25 -21.76
N LYS A 113 -26.63 16.26 -22.15
CA LYS A 113 -27.10 15.14 -22.98
C LYS A 113 -28.21 14.32 -22.31
N MET A 114 -28.14 14.14 -20.99
CA MET A 114 -29.19 13.49 -20.20
C MET A 114 -30.48 14.32 -20.17
N GLN A 115 -30.39 15.64 -19.96
CA GLN A 115 -31.57 16.50 -19.91
C GLN A 115 -32.30 16.60 -21.25
N GLY A 116 -31.59 16.43 -22.37
CA GLY A 116 -32.19 16.45 -23.71
C GLY A 116 -32.67 17.83 -24.17
N GLN A 117 -32.50 18.87 -23.35
CA GLN A 117 -32.85 20.25 -23.66
C GLN A 117 -31.71 21.18 -23.28
N THR A 118 -31.29 22.01 -24.24
CA THR A 118 -30.20 22.99 -24.07
C THR A 118 -30.80 24.39 -24.09
N THR A 119 -31.37 24.81 -22.96
CA THR A 119 -31.85 26.19 -22.76
C THR A 119 -30.78 27.00 -22.04
N GLU A 120 -30.61 28.27 -22.40
CA GLU A 120 -29.63 29.18 -21.77
C GLU A 120 -29.76 29.19 -20.23
N ASN A 121 -30.99 29.25 -19.71
CA ASN A 121 -31.24 29.20 -18.27
C ASN A 121 -30.76 27.89 -17.62
N ASN A 122 -30.90 26.75 -18.30
CA ASN A 122 -30.44 25.47 -17.77
C ASN A 122 -28.91 25.38 -17.75
N ILE A 123 -28.24 25.91 -18.78
CA ILE A 123 -26.78 26.01 -18.83
C ILE A 123 -26.28 26.91 -17.70
N TYR A 124 -26.90 28.08 -17.51
CA TYR A 124 -26.53 29.02 -16.46
C TYR A 124 -26.69 28.41 -15.06
N ARG A 125 -27.80 27.71 -14.81
CA ARG A 125 -28.04 27.01 -13.54
C ARG A 125 -27.03 25.88 -13.31
N LEU A 126 -26.69 25.14 -14.36
CA LEU A 126 -25.67 24.09 -14.29
C LEU A 126 -24.30 24.68 -13.99
N ASP A 127 -23.94 25.80 -14.61
CA ASP A 127 -22.65 26.45 -14.38
C ASP A 127 -22.51 26.90 -12.92
N ARG A 128 -23.57 27.51 -12.37
CA ARG A 128 -23.64 27.88 -10.95
C ARG A 128 -23.53 26.67 -10.02
N GLN A 129 -24.09 25.51 -10.39
CA GLN A 129 -23.93 24.28 -9.60
C GLN A 129 -22.47 23.80 -9.58
N PHE A 130 -21.68 24.06 -10.62
CA PHE A 130 -20.28 23.67 -10.65
C PHE A 130 -19.35 24.61 -9.87
N GLU A 131 -19.85 25.73 -9.37
CA GLU A 131 -19.13 26.55 -8.38
C GLU A 131 -19.00 25.83 -7.03
N TYR A 132 -19.95 24.96 -6.69
CA TYR A 132 -20.01 24.26 -5.41
C TYR A 132 -19.70 22.76 -5.54
N ARG A 133 -18.68 22.29 -4.80
CA ARG A 133 -18.20 20.90 -4.88
C ARG A 133 -19.26 19.85 -4.54
N ASP A 134 -20.18 20.16 -3.64
CA ASP A 134 -21.27 19.26 -3.24
C ASP A 134 -22.27 19.07 -4.39
N SER A 135 -22.55 20.15 -5.12
CA SER A 135 -23.46 20.14 -6.27
C SER A 135 -22.89 19.30 -7.42
N ILE A 136 -21.57 19.35 -7.66
CA ILE A 136 -20.90 18.47 -8.64
C ILE A 136 -21.13 16.99 -8.31
N THR A 137 -21.08 16.63 -7.02
CA THR A 137 -21.29 15.25 -6.57
C THR A 137 -22.74 14.79 -6.83
N ILE A 138 -23.70 15.68 -6.61
CA ILE A 138 -25.12 15.42 -6.91
C ILE A 138 -25.31 15.22 -8.42
N VAL A 139 -24.78 16.14 -9.24
CA VAL A 139 -24.84 16.05 -10.71
C VAL A 139 -24.22 14.74 -11.20
N ARG A 140 -23.07 14.33 -10.64
CA ARG A 140 -22.42 13.06 -10.98
C ARG A 140 -23.33 11.86 -10.72
N LYS A 141 -23.94 11.78 -9.54
CA LYS A 141 -24.86 10.69 -9.20
C LYS A 141 -26.08 10.65 -10.12
N GLN A 142 -26.60 11.82 -10.51
CA GLN A 142 -27.72 11.91 -11.45
C GLN A 142 -27.36 11.35 -12.82
N VAL A 143 -26.21 11.77 -13.37
CA VAL A 143 -25.71 11.27 -14.66
C VAL A 143 -25.44 9.77 -14.61
N GLU A 144 -24.75 9.28 -13.58
CA GLU A 144 -24.44 7.85 -13.41
C GLU A 144 -25.72 6.99 -13.36
N LYS A 145 -26.73 7.43 -12.60
CA LYS A 145 -28.01 6.72 -12.52
C LYS A 145 -28.71 6.67 -13.88
N TYR A 146 -28.72 7.78 -14.63
CA TYR A 146 -29.31 7.81 -15.95
C TYR A 146 -28.57 6.91 -16.94
N GLU A 147 -27.24 6.98 -16.98
CA GLU A 147 -26.41 6.14 -17.86
C GLU A 147 -26.63 4.64 -17.58
N GLN A 148 -26.77 4.27 -16.31
CA GLN A 148 -27.09 2.91 -15.91
C GLN A 148 -28.47 2.48 -16.42
N LEU A 149 -29.50 3.31 -16.23
CA LEU A 149 -30.85 3.01 -16.70
C LEU A 149 -30.92 2.87 -18.23
N VAL A 150 -30.24 3.75 -18.97
CA VAL A 150 -30.16 3.68 -20.43
C VAL A 150 -29.47 2.39 -20.87
N LYS A 151 -28.39 1.99 -20.18
CA LYS A 151 -27.69 0.73 -20.48
C LYS A 151 -28.58 -0.49 -20.23
N GLU A 152 -29.27 -0.53 -19.09
CA GLU A 152 -30.20 -1.62 -18.76
C GLU A 152 -31.34 -1.73 -19.77
N GLN A 153 -31.93 -0.60 -20.19
CA GLN A 153 -32.96 -0.59 -21.24
C GLN A 153 -32.41 -1.08 -22.57
N ALA A 154 -31.22 -0.61 -22.98
CA ALA A 154 -30.58 -1.07 -24.22
C ALA A 154 -30.31 -2.58 -24.20
N GLU A 155 -29.90 -3.14 -23.05
CA GLU A 155 -29.71 -4.58 -22.89
C GLU A 155 -31.03 -5.36 -22.95
N LYS A 156 -32.10 -4.85 -22.34
CA LYS A 156 -33.44 -5.46 -22.42
C LYS A 156 -33.95 -5.48 -23.87
N VAL A 157 -33.80 -4.38 -24.60
CA VAL A 157 -34.17 -4.29 -26.02
C VAL A 157 -33.34 -5.25 -26.88
N LYS A 158 -32.03 -5.35 -26.63
CA LYS A 158 -31.16 -6.31 -27.33
C LYS A 158 -31.59 -7.75 -27.07
N ARG A 159 -31.94 -8.10 -25.82
CA ARG A 159 -32.46 -9.43 -25.48
C ARG A 159 -33.79 -9.72 -26.17
N ALA A 160 -34.73 -8.77 -26.13
CA ALA A 160 -36.01 -8.92 -26.82
C ALA A 160 -35.84 -9.16 -28.33
N ARG A 161 -34.93 -8.43 -28.99
CA ARG A 161 -34.62 -8.64 -30.43
C ARG A 161 -34.03 -10.01 -30.72
N ARG A 162 -33.14 -10.53 -29.87
CA ARG A 162 -32.59 -11.89 -30.05
C ARG A 162 -33.68 -12.95 -29.92
N ASN A 163 -34.51 -12.86 -28.88
CA ASN A 163 -35.59 -13.81 -28.65
C ASN A 163 -36.62 -13.78 -29.78
N LEU A 164 -36.95 -12.59 -30.33
CA LEU A 164 -37.84 -12.46 -31.48
C LEU A 164 -37.27 -13.17 -32.72
N GLY A 165 -35.99 -12.94 -33.01
CA GLY A 165 -35.32 -13.61 -34.14
C GLY A 165 -35.23 -15.13 -33.96
N GLU A 166 -35.04 -15.62 -32.74
CA GLU A 166 -35.09 -17.06 -32.45
C GLU A 166 -36.50 -17.64 -32.63
N ALA A 167 -37.54 -16.93 -32.16
CA ALA A 167 -38.93 -17.34 -32.31
C ALA A 167 -39.35 -17.41 -33.80
N GLU A 168 -38.96 -16.40 -34.60
CA GLU A 168 -39.21 -16.40 -36.05
C GLU A 168 -38.52 -17.57 -36.75
N ARG A 169 -37.27 -17.89 -36.38
CA ARG A 169 -36.55 -19.05 -36.94
C ARG A 169 -37.24 -20.37 -36.59
N LEU A 170 -37.69 -20.53 -35.35
CA LEU A 170 -38.44 -21.71 -34.92
C LEU A 170 -39.79 -21.82 -35.65
N GLN A 171 -40.49 -20.70 -35.87
CA GLN A 171 -41.74 -20.69 -36.64
C GLN A 171 -41.51 -21.13 -38.09
N MET A 172 -40.50 -20.61 -38.77
CA MET A 172 -40.15 -21.04 -40.13
C MET A 172 -39.79 -22.53 -40.18
N GLU A 173 -39.06 -23.05 -39.18
CA GLU A 173 -38.73 -24.47 -39.11
C GLU A 173 -39.99 -25.33 -38.98
N VAL A 174 -40.91 -24.97 -38.08
CA VAL A 174 -42.20 -25.67 -37.90
C VAL A 174 -43.04 -25.63 -39.19
N GLU A 175 -43.15 -24.49 -39.86
CA GLU A 175 -43.87 -24.37 -41.13
C GLU A 175 -43.24 -25.24 -42.22
N SER A 176 -41.91 -25.23 -42.34
CA SER A 176 -41.19 -26.05 -43.32
C SER A 176 -41.36 -27.56 -43.10
N LEU A 177 -41.49 -28.00 -41.85
CA LEU A 177 -41.78 -29.39 -41.50
C LEU A 177 -43.24 -29.76 -41.78
N ARG A 178 -44.17 -28.83 -41.59
CA ARG A 178 -45.61 -29.03 -41.87
C ARG A 178 -45.90 -29.19 -43.36
N VAL A 179 -45.18 -28.49 -44.23
CA VAL A 179 -45.35 -28.60 -45.71
C VAL A 179 -44.75 -29.89 -46.28
N ARG A 180 -43.83 -30.55 -45.55
CA ARG A 180 -43.12 -31.75 -46.00
C ARG A 180 -43.85 -33.07 -45.68
N LYS A 181 -45.06 -33.00 -45.12
CA LYS A 181 -45.85 -34.15 -44.65
C LYS A 181 -47.19 -34.18 -45.37
#